data_AF-A0A7W2MLB9-F1
#
_entry.id   AF-A0A7W2MLB9-F1
#
_cell.length_a   1.000
_cell.length_b   1.000
_cell.length_c   1.000
_cell.angle_alpha   90.00
_cell.angle_beta   90.00
_cell.angle_gamma   90.00
#
_symmetry.space_group_name_H-M   'P 1'
#
loop_
_entity.id
_entity.type
_entity.pdbx_description
1 polymer ?
#
loop_
_entity_poly.entity_id
_entity_poly.type
_entity_poly.pdbx_seq_one_letter_code
_entity_poly.pdbx_strand_id
1 'polypeptide(L)'
;MKKNSIPLFIGVLVSFIAIWLVNDYFLVDQCLDNGGSFNYSKGLCLLANGEIKTSALGKYLIAIYFFMGILISLFVSFSIRKIFKIAQ
;
A
#
# COMPACT_ATOMS: atom_id res chain seq x y z
N MET A 1 13.72 -16.57 16.61
CA MET A 1 13.25 -15.16 16.78
C MET A 1 12.68 -14.98 18.18
N LYS A 2 12.89 -13.84 18.85
CA LYS A 2 12.28 -13.58 20.17
C LYS A 2 10.75 -13.50 20.02
N LYS A 3 9.96 -14.00 20.99
CA LYS A 3 8.49 -13.94 20.93
C LYS A 3 7.94 -12.52 20.69
N ASN A 4 8.67 -11.48 21.13
CA ASN A 4 8.31 -10.07 20.91
C ASN A 4 8.52 -9.54 19.48
N SER A 5 9.34 -10.20 18.64
CA SER A 5 9.61 -9.73 17.27
C SER A 5 8.62 -10.28 16.24
N ILE A 6 7.85 -11.32 16.58
CA ILE A 6 6.87 -11.96 15.67
C ILE A 6 5.71 -10.99 15.33
N PRO A 7 5.09 -10.26 16.28
CA PRO A 7 4.01 -9.33 15.95
C PRO A 7 4.45 -8.18 15.04
N LEU A 8 5.68 -7.69 15.24
CA LEU A 8 6.29 -6.66 14.39
C LEU A 8 6.51 -7.17 12.97
N PHE A 9 7.04 -8.39 12.82
CA PHE A 9 7.27 -8.99 11.51
C PHE A 9 5.96 -9.18 10.74
N ILE A 10 4.91 -9.68 11.41
CA ILE A 10 3.57 -9.81 10.81
C ILE A 10 3.03 -8.43 10.41
N GLY A 11 3.20 -7.41 11.25
CA GLY A 11 2.79 -6.04 10.94
C GLY A 11 3.43 -5.50 9.66
N VAL A 12 4.72 -5.76 9.45
CA VAL A 12 5.42 -5.36 8.22
C VAL A 12 4.87 -6.09 6.99
N LEU A 13 4.63 -7.41 7.08
CA LEU A 13 4.05 -8.17 5.96
C LEU A 13 2.66 -7.67 5.59
N VAL A 14 1.79 -7.45 6.58
CA VAL A 14 0.45 -6.91 6.36
C VAL A 14 0.50 -5.50 5.76
N SER A 15 1.49 -4.69 6.15
CA SER A 15 1.70 -3.36 5.58
C SER A 15 2.04 -3.40 4.09
N PHE A 16 2.91 -4.33 3.67
CA PHE A 16 3.22 -4.49 2.24
C PHE A 16 1.99 -4.92 1.44
N ILE A 17 1.18 -5.84 1.96
CA ILE A 17 -0.06 -6.27 1.31
C ILE A 17 -1.04 -5.09 1.18
N ALA A 18 -1.21 -4.31 2.24
CA ALA A 18 -2.09 -3.14 2.22
C ALA A 18 -1.60 -2.06 1.25
N ILE A 19 -0.30 -1.75 1.24
CA ILE A 19 0.29 -0.79 0.29
C ILE A 19 0.06 -1.26 -1.15
N TRP A 20 0.25 -2.55 -1.44
CA TRP A 20 -0.03 -3.10 -2.76
C TRP A 20 -1.50 -2.89 -3.14
N LEU A 21 -2.45 -3.32 -2.31
CA LEU A 21 -3.88 -3.15 -2.61
C LEU A 21 -4.25 -1.70 -2.88
N VAL A 22 -3.72 -0.77 -2.09
CA VAL A 22 -3.93 0.67 -2.30
C VAL A 22 -3.29 1.14 -3.61
N ASN A 23 -2.08 0.69 -3.93
CA ASN A 23 -1.42 1.02 -5.20
C ASN A 23 -2.23 0.54 -6.41
N ASP A 24 -2.68 -0.71 -6.37
CA ASP A 24 -3.45 -1.32 -7.45
C ASP A 24 -4.76 -0.56 -7.67
N TYR A 25 -5.49 -0.30 -6.58
CA TYR A 25 -6.73 0.48 -6.63
C TYR A 25 -6.54 1.90 -7.18
N PHE A 26 -5.57 2.66 -6.65
CA PHE A 26 -5.39 4.07 -7.05
C PHE A 26 -4.77 4.25 -8.44
N LEU A 27 -3.98 3.30 -8.94
CA LEU A 27 -3.28 3.43 -10.21
C LEU A 27 -3.93 2.62 -11.34
N VAL A 28 -4.34 1.39 -11.08
CA VAL A 28 -4.85 0.45 -12.08
C VAL A 28 -6.35 0.60 -12.20
N ASP A 29 -7.10 0.39 -11.12
CA ASP A 29 -8.57 0.41 -11.19
C ASP A 29 -9.09 1.77 -11.62
N GLN A 30 -8.58 2.85 -11.00
CA GLN A 30 -8.94 4.21 -11.43
C GLN A 30 -8.55 4.51 -12.89
N CYS A 31 -7.51 3.88 -13.43
CA CYS A 31 -7.17 4.05 -14.83
C CYS A 31 -8.19 3.36 -15.74
N LEU A 32 -8.54 2.12 -15.41
CA LEU A 32 -9.50 1.31 -16.17
C LEU A 32 -10.91 1.91 -16.12
N ASP A 33 -11.35 2.36 -14.94
CA ASP A 33 -12.66 3.00 -14.74
C ASP A 33 -12.81 4.31 -15.55
N ASN A 34 -11.70 5.01 -15.78
CA ASN A 34 -11.67 6.22 -16.62
C ASN A 34 -11.53 5.90 -18.12
N GLY A 35 -11.68 4.64 -18.53
CA GLY A 35 -11.58 4.20 -19.93
C GLY A 35 -10.15 4.21 -20.48
N GLY A 36 -9.14 4.19 -19.60
CA GLY A 36 -7.73 4.11 -19.98
C GLY A 36 -7.20 2.68 -19.99
N SER A 37 -5.97 2.54 -20.47
CA SER A 37 -5.17 1.31 -20.37
C SER A 37 -3.96 1.57 -19.49
N PHE A 38 -3.75 0.74 -18.48
CA PHE A 38 -2.61 0.90 -17.57
C PHE A 38 -1.36 0.25 -18.16
N ASN A 39 -0.29 1.04 -18.33
CA ASN A 39 1.00 0.54 -18.75
C ASN A 39 1.87 0.23 -17.53
N TYR A 40 1.92 -1.04 -17.13
CA TYR A 40 2.69 -1.51 -15.99
C TYR A 40 4.21 -1.26 -16.12
N SER A 41 4.76 -1.28 -17.34
CA SER A 41 6.19 -1.03 -17.55
C SER A 41 6.58 0.42 -17.27
N LYS A 42 5.67 1.36 -17.49
CA LYS A 42 5.92 2.80 -17.28
C LYS A 42 5.24 3.35 -16.02
N GLY A 43 4.31 2.60 -15.41
CA GLY A 43 3.50 3.06 -14.28
C GLY A 43 2.57 4.21 -14.66
N LEU A 44 2.06 4.22 -15.90
CA LEU A 44 1.27 5.33 -16.45
C LEU A 44 -0.09 4.83 -16.96
N CYS A 45 -1.12 5.65 -16.76
CA CYS A 45 -2.41 5.46 -17.39
C CYS A 45 -2.46 6.14 -18.76
N LEU A 46 -2.76 5.38 -19.81
CA LEU A 46 -2.93 5.87 -21.18
C LEU A 46 -4.42 5.96 -21.50
N LEU A 47 -4.96 7.16 -21.64
CA LEU A 47 -6.35 7.35 -22.03
C LEU A 47 -6.54 7.09 -23.53
N ALA A 48 -7.77 6.74 -23.93
CA ALA A 48 -8.14 6.47 -25.32
C ALA A 48 -7.92 7.67 -26.27
N ASN A 49 -7.84 8.89 -25.73
CA ASN A 49 -7.54 10.12 -26.48
C ASN A 49 -6.02 10.35 -26.69
N GLY A 50 -5.16 9.44 -26.21
CA GLY A 50 -3.71 9.57 -26.28
C GLY A 50 -3.08 10.44 -25.18
N GLU A 51 -3.88 10.95 -24.24
CA GLU A 51 -3.37 11.70 -23.10
C GLU A 51 -2.76 10.79 -22.03
N ILE A 52 -1.57 11.18 -21.55
CA ILE A 52 -0.90 10.51 -20.45
C ILE A 52 -1.37 11.17 -19.15
N LYS A 53 -2.27 10.51 -18.43
CA LYS A 53 -2.69 10.99 -17.11
C LYS A 53 -1.68 10.51 -16.08
N THR A 54 -0.71 11.37 -15.79
CA THR A 54 0.13 11.18 -14.60
C THR A 54 -0.73 11.48 -13.37
N SER A 55 -0.89 10.50 -12.48
CA SER A 55 -1.64 10.74 -11.25
C SER A 55 -0.93 11.83 -10.45
N ALA A 56 -1.65 12.90 -10.07
CA ALA A 56 -1.11 13.96 -9.21
C ALA A 56 -0.63 13.39 -7.86
N LEU A 57 -1.21 12.25 -7.45
CA LEU A 57 -0.80 11.47 -6.30
C LEU A 57 0.59 10.84 -6.48
N GLY A 58 1.10 10.69 -7.70
CA GLY A 58 2.43 10.11 -8.01
C GLY A 58 3.55 10.69 -7.16
N LYS A 59 3.53 12.02 -6.99
CA LYS A 59 4.54 12.74 -6.19
C LYS A 59 4.40 12.49 -4.69
N TYR A 60 3.19 12.18 -4.21
CA TYR A 60 2.88 11.99 -2.80
C TYR A 60 2.76 10.51 -2.40
N LEU A 61 2.67 9.60 -3.38
CA LEU A 61 2.44 8.17 -3.18
C LEU A 61 3.51 7.54 -2.30
N ILE A 62 4.78 7.89 -2.51
CA ILE A 62 5.90 7.45 -1.65
C ILE A 62 5.72 7.90 -0.20
N ALA A 63 5.33 9.16 0.02
CA ALA A 63 5.09 9.67 1.37
C ALA A 63 3.89 8.95 2.02
N ILE A 64 2.80 8.76 1.27
CA ILE A 64 1.61 8.04 1.73
C ILE A 64 1.97 6.59 2.11
N TYR A 65 2.77 5.90 1.29
CA TYR A 65 3.21 4.53 1.55
C TYR A 65 4.11 4.42 2.76
N PHE A 66 4.98 5.39 2.98
CA PHE A 66 5.81 5.45 4.18
C PHE A 66 4.95 5.53 5.44
N PHE A 67 4.00 6.46 5.49
CA PHE A 67 3.12 6.61 6.65
C PHE A 67 2.18 5.41 6.81
N MET A 68 1.61 4.88 5.72
CA MET A 68 0.81 3.66 5.78
C MET A 68 1.62 2.49 6.33
N GLY A 69 2.85 2.30 5.88
CA GLY A 69 3.71 1.21 6.34
C GLY A 69 3.95 1.25 7.84
N ILE A 70 4.25 2.44 8.38
CA ILE A 70 4.46 2.62 9.82
C ILE A 70 3.16 2.40 10.58
N LEU A 71 2.07 3.06 10.18
CA LEU A 71 0.80 3.04 10.91
C LEU A 71 0.18 1.63 10.92
N ILE A 72 0.15 0.96 9.78
CA ILE A 72 -0.42 -0.40 9.65
C ILE A 72 0.45 -1.39 10.42
N SER A 73 1.77 -1.31 10.31
CA SER A 73 2.68 -2.22 11.03
C SER A 73 2.53 -2.10 12.55
N LEU A 74 2.50 -0.86 13.06
CA LEU A 74 2.27 -0.61 14.48
C LEU A 74 0.88 -1.10 14.91
N PHE A 75 -0.16 -0.76 14.15
CA PHE A 75 -1.54 -1.14 14.47
C PHE A 75 -1.71 -2.67 14.53
N VAL A 76 -1.18 -3.39 13.56
CA VAL A 76 -1.22 -4.86 13.51
C VAL A 76 -0.39 -5.46 14.65
N SER A 77 0.82 -4.95 14.90
CA SER A 77 1.66 -5.41 16.01
C SER A 77 0.97 -5.22 17.36
N PHE A 78 0.36 -4.05 17.61
CA PHE A 78 -0.41 -3.79 18.81
C PHE A 78 -1.63 -4.71 18.92
N SER A 79 -2.36 -4.92 17.82
CA SER A 79 -3.53 -5.79 17.79
C SER A 79 -3.17 -7.24 18.12
N ILE A 80 -2.12 -7.77 17.52
CA ILE A 80 -1.62 -9.12 17.80
C ILE A 80 -1.18 -9.23 19.27
N ARG A 81 -0.39 -8.27 19.77
CA ARG A 81 0.04 -8.28 21.17
C ARG A 81 -1.14 -8.25 22.14
N LYS A 82 -2.18 -7.47 21.85
CA LYS A 82 -3.40 -7.36 22.65
C LYS A 82 -4.20 -8.67 22.64
N ILE A 83 -4.38 -9.29 21.47
CA ILE A 83 -5.13 -10.55 21.32
C ILE A 83 -4.40 -11.71 22.02
N PHE A 84 -3.07 -11.79 21.87
CA PHE A 84 -2.26 -12.88 22.42
C PHE A 84 -1.71 -12.59 23.83
N LYS A 85 -2.12 -11.49 24.48
CA LYS A 85 -1.65 -11.04 25.81
C LYS A 85 -0.13 -11.10 25.97
N ILE A 86 0.60 -10.68 24.95
CA ILE A 86 2.07 -10.69 24.96
C ILE A 86 2.53 -9.48 25.78
N ALA A 87 3.23 -9.73 26.90
CA ALA A 87 3.79 -8.67 27.75
C ALA A 87 4.82 -7.82 26.98
N GLN A 88 4.80 -6.51 27.22
CA GLN A 88 5.58 -5.51 26.48
C GLN A 88 7.08 -5.67 26.69
#